data_AF-K1SQE9-F1
#
_entry.id   AF-K1SQE9-F1
#
_cell.length_a   1.000
_cell.length_b   1.000
_cell.length_c   1.000
_cell.angle_alpha   90.00
_cell.angle_beta   90.00
_cell.angle_gamma   90.00
#
_symmetry.space_group_name_H-M   'P 1'
#
loop_
_entity.id
_entity.type
_entity.pdbx_description
1 polymer ?
#
loop_
_entity_poly.entity_id
_entity_poly.type
_entity_poly.pdbx_seq_one_letter_code
_entity_poly.pdbx_strand_id
1 'polypeptide(L)'
;PEATVGRAYHTFSFASFEYDPDELTFILKAKAEMERLQTTTGLNKEGTFHPNAIHYSAVPWLTFTDMKHPTNMRSGDSVPKISTGKYFREGEKLMLPISVTCHHGLMDGYHVAKFIESLDL
;
A
#
# COMPACT_ATOMS: atom_id res chain seq x y z
N PRO A 1 7.32 3.91 3.19
CA PRO A 1 6.02 3.35 2.73
C PRO A 1 5.06 3.26 3.93
N GLU A 2 3.78 3.54 3.77
CA GLU A 2 2.81 3.37 4.86
C GLU A 2 1.76 2.36 4.44
N ALA A 3 1.43 1.38 5.28
CA ALA A 3 0.46 0.35 4.90
C ALA A 3 -0.44 -0.13 6.04
N THR A 4 -1.48 -0.86 5.66
CA THR A 4 -2.34 -1.58 6.60
C THR A 4 -1.71 -2.92 6.99
N VAL A 5 -1.61 -3.18 8.29
CA VAL A 5 -1.17 -4.47 8.86
C VAL A 5 -2.34 -5.11 9.58
N GLY A 6 -2.77 -6.28 9.09
CA GLY A 6 -3.85 -7.06 9.70
C GLY A 6 -3.46 -7.64 11.06
N ARG A 7 -4.44 -7.75 11.96
CA ARG A 7 -4.35 -8.42 13.26
C ARG A 7 -5.31 -9.61 13.33
N ALA A 8 -5.04 -10.54 14.25
CA ALA A 8 -5.81 -11.79 14.39
C ALA A 8 -7.32 -11.59 14.60
N TYR A 9 -7.75 -10.51 15.26
CA TYR A 9 -9.15 -10.21 15.56
C TYR A 9 -9.86 -9.41 14.46
N HIS A 10 -9.45 -9.55 13.20
CA HIS A 10 -10.04 -8.87 12.03
C HIS A 10 -10.04 -7.33 12.09
N THR A 11 -9.10 -6.76 12.83
CA THR A 11 -8.80 -5.32 12.80
C THR A 11 -7.47 -5.09 12.07
N PHE A 12 -7.12 -3.82 11.84
CA PHE A 12 -5.83 -3.46 11.26
C PHE A 12 -5.19 -2.29 12.01
N SER A 13 -3.87 -2.16 11.83
CA SER A 13 -3.07 -1.00 12.22
C SER A 13 -2.55 -0.28 10.98
N PHE A 14 -2.31 1.03 11.08
CA PHE A 14 -1.36 1.67 10.18
C PHE A 14 0.07 1.39 10.63
N ALA A 15 0.95 1.19 9.67
CA ALA A 15 2.38 1.00 9.86
C ALA A 15 3.13 1.98 8.95
N SER A 16 4.18 2.58 9.48
CA SER A 16 5.19 3.29 8.68
C SER A 16 6.41 2.39 8.57
N PHE A 17 6.79 2.08 7.34
CA PHE A 17 7.99 1.30 7.04
C PHE A 17 9.09 2.24 6.55
N GLU A 18 10.20 2.25 7.29
CA GLU A 18 11.42 2.93 6.90
C GLU A 18 11.94 2.29 5.61
N TYR A 19 12.04 3.07 4.54
CA TYR A 19 12.60 2.59 3.29
C TYR A 19 14.10 2.34 3.44
N ASP A 20 14.57 1.23 2.88
CA ASP A 20 15.97 0.89 2.79
C ASP A 20 16.25 0.43 1.35
N PRO A 21 17.31 0.93 0.67
CA PRO A 21 17.65 0.46 -0.67
C PRO A 21 18.11 -1.00 -0.68
N ASP A 22 18.59 -1.54 0.44
CA ASP A 22 18.85 -2.97 0.59
C ASP A 22 17.55 -3.71 0.93
N GLU A 23 17.10 -4.58 0.01
CA GLU A 23 15.83 -5.29 0.13
C GLU A 23 15.74 -6.13 1.41
N LEU A 24 16.82 -6.83 1.76
CA LEU A 24 16.83 -7.69 2.94
C LEU A 24 16.73 -6.87 4.22
N THR A 25 17.44 -5.75 4.29
CA THR A 25 17.37 -4.81 5.40
C THR A 25 15.97 -4.22 5.53
N PHE A 26 15.35 -3.82 4.41
CA PHE A 26 13.96 -3.36 4.39
C PHE A 26 13.01 -4.43 4.93
N ILE A 27 13.10 -5.66 4.44
CA ILE A 27 12.24 -6.78 4.87
C ILE A 27 12.41 -7.08 6.36
N LEU A 28 13.64 -7.07 6.88
CA LEU A 28 13.91 -7.32 8.29
C LEU A 28 13.29 -6.25 9.19
N LYS A 29 13.49 -4.97 8.85
CA LYS A 29 12.89 -3.83 9.56
C LYS A 29 11.36 -3.89 9.50
N ALA A 30 10.80 -4.20 8.32
CA ALA A 30 9.35 -4.29 8.15
C ALA A 30 8.72 -5.42 8.96
N LYS A 31 9.35 -6.60 9.01
CA LYS A 31 8.88 -7.73 9.83
C LYS A 31 8.89 -7.40 11.32
N ALA A 32 9.95 -6.76 11.82
CA ALA A 32 10.03 -6.33 13.21
C ALA A 32 8.89 -5.34 13.56
N GLU A 33 8.59 -4.40 12.67
CA GLU A 33 7.48 -3.47 12.86
C GLU A 33 6.12 -4.18 12.82
N MET A 34 5.92 -5.12 11.90
CA MET A 34 4.69 -5.93 11.85
C MET A 34 4.47 -6.74 13.12
N GLU A 35 5.53 -7.30 13.70
CA GLU A 35 5.48 -8.04 14.97
C GLU A 35 5.14 -7.11 16.14
N ARG A 36 5.82 -5.96 16.24
CA ARG A 36 5.52 -4.92 17.25
C ARG A 36 4.04 -4.55 17.22
N LEU A 37 3.48 -4.33 16.04
CA LEU A 37 2.09 -3.91 15.85
C LEU A 37 1.05 -4.95 16.28
N GLN A 38 1.39 -6.24 16.36
CA GLN A 38 0.48 -7.26 16.88
C GLN A 38 0.13 -7.04 18.36
N THR A 39 1.01 -6.38 19.12
CA THR A 39 0.81 -6.11 20.55
C THR A 39 0.15 -4.76 20.85
N THR A 40 -0.13 -3.96 19.80
CA THR A 40 -0.71 -2.61 19.92
C THR A 40 -2.23 -2.63 19.71
N THR A 41 -2.91 -1.59 20.21
CA THR A 41 -4.35 -1.39 20.00
C THR A 41 -4.63 -0.10 19.23
N GLY A 42 -5.84 0.03 18.69
CA GLY A 42 -6.23 1.18 17.88
C GLY A 42 -5.52 1.22 16.52
N LEU A 43 -5.50 2.41 15.92
CA LEU A 43 -5.06 2.64 14.55
C LEU A 43 -3.56 2.99 14.42
N ASN A 44 -2.84 3.13 15.54
CA ASN A 44 -1.43 3.55 15.57
C ASN A 44 -1.19 4.86 14.79
N LYS A 45 -2.04 5.88 15.02
CA LYS A 45 -1.99 7.16 14.28
C LYS A 45 -0.81 8.05 14.65
N GLU A 46 -0.25 7.86 15.85
CA GLU A 46 0.91 8.61 16.33
C GLU A 46 2.16 8.04 15.66
N GLY A 47 2.74 8.77 14.71
CA GLY A 47 3.98 8.37 14.01
C GLY A 47 3.82 7.76 12.62
N THR A 48 2.60 7.71 12.06
CA THR A 48 2.34 7.12 10.73
C THR A 48 1.80 8.11 9.70
N PHE A 49 1.93 9.41 9.91
CA PHE A 49 1.56 10.40 8.91
C PHE A 49 2.80 11.24 8.60
N HIS A 50 3.60 10.75 7.65
CA HIS A 50 4.73 11.48 7.15
C HIS A 50 4.35 12.31 5.91
N PRO A 51 4.93 13.51 5.73
CA PRO A 51 4.72 14.30 4.52
C PRO A 51 5.22 13.59 3.25
N ASN A 52 6.11 12.60 3.40
CA ASN A 52 6.73 11.83 2.31
C ASN A 52 6.23 10.39 2.29
N ALA A 53 4.91 10.19 2.35
CA ALA A 53 4.29 8.88 2.35
C ALA A 53 3.84 8.45 0.96
N ILE A 54 3.75 7.12 0.78
CA ILE A 54 2.90 6.47 -0.20
C ILE A 54 2.07 5.48 0.60
N HIS A 55 0.75 5.52 0.45
CA HIS A 55 -0.14 4.61 1.15
C HIS A 55 -0.34 3.33 0.34
N TYR A 56 -0.09 2.19 0.97
CA TYR A 56 -0.29 0.87 0.43
C TYR A 56 -1.40 0.14 1.19
N SER A 57 -2.16 -0.69 0.49
CA SER A 57 -3.09 -1.62 1.13
C SER A 57 -3.14 -2.95 0.38
N ALA A 58 -3.09 -4.05 1.12
CA ALA A 58 -3.28 -5.38 0.55
C ALA A 58 -4.69 -5.88 0.88
N VAL A 59 -5.40 -6.35 -0.15
CA VAL A 59 -6.72 -6.99 -0.03
C VAL A 59 -6.58 -8.46 -0.46
N PRO A 60 -5.91 -9.30 0.35
CA PRO A 60 -5.53 -10.65 -0.04
C PRO A 60 -6.72 -11.62 -0.17
N TRP A 61 -7.92 -11.18 0.20
CA TRP A 61 -9.13 -11.99 0.18
C TRP A 61 -9.93 -11.85 -1.13
N LEU A 62 -9.72 -10.78 -1.89
CA LEU A 62 -10.55 -10.43 -3.04
C LEU A 62 -9.70 -10.17 -4.29
N THR A 63 -10.03 -10.85 -5.38
CA THR A 63 -9.54 -10.52 -6.72
C THR A 63 -10.47 -9.45 -7.30
N PHE A 64 -10.04 -8.19 -7.31
CA PHE A 64 -10.82 -7.08 -7.84
C PHE A 64 -10.45 -6.78 -9.29
N THR A 65 -11.39 -6.17 -10.02
CA THR A 65 -11.15 -5.54 -11.33
C THR A 65 -11.10 -4.02 -11.23
N ASP A 66 -11.72 -3.43 -10.21
CA ASP A 66 -11.67 -2.00 -9.88
C ASP A 66 -11.64 -1.82 -8.36
N MET A 67 -10.88 -0.84 -7.88
CA MET A 67 -10.93 -0.40 -6.49
C MET A 67 -10.63 1.09 -6.41
N LYS A 68 -11.53 1.83 -5.77
CA LYS A 68 -11.41 3.28 -5.57
C LYS A 68 -11.16 3.58 -4.10
N HIS A 69 -10.32 4.57 -3.83
CA HIS A 69 -10.16 5.16 -2.50
C HIS A 69 -10.98 6.44 -2.42
N PRO A 70 -12.14 6.44 -1.73
CA PRO A 70 -12.86 7.68 -1.48
C PRO A 70 -11.95 8.62 -0.69
N THR A 71 -11.68 9.79 -1.26
CA THR A 71 -10.93 10.83 -0.58
C THR A 71 -11.69 12.14 -0.63
N ASN A 72 -11.51 12.95 0.41
CA ASN A 72 -12.02 14.32 0.39
C ASN A 72 -11.08 15.16 -0.48
N MET A 73 -11.46 15.42 -1.73
CA MET A 73 -10.65 16.22 -2.65
C MET A 73 -10.39 17.66 -2.17
N ARG A 74 -11.12 18.14 -1.15
CA ARG A 74 -10.91 19.47 -0.55
C ARG A 74 -9.84 19.49 0.54
N SER A 75 -9.30 18.35 0.96
CA SER A 75 -8.29 18.28 2.02
C SER A 75 -6.89 18.72 1.56
N GLY A 76 -6.67 18.85 0.24
CA GLY A 76 -5.32 19.02 -0.32
C GLY A 76 -4.49 17.73 -0.27
N ASP A 77 -5.09 16.59 0.05
CA ASP A 77 -4.41 15.29 0.04
C ASP A 77 -3.99 14.91 -1.39
N SER A 78 -2.68 14.79 -1.58
CA SER A 78 -2.07 14.39 -2.84
C SER A 78 -1.26 13.10 -2.71
N VAL A 79 -1.35 12.41 -1.58
CA VAL A 79 -0.58 11.18 -1.31
C VAL A 79 -1.08 10.07 -2.23
N PRO A 80 -0.20 9.46 -3.06
CA PRO A 80 -0.56 8.32 -3.89
C PRO A 80 -1.04 7.15 -3.03
N LYS A 81 -2.10 6.49 -3.48
CA LYS A 81 -2.66 5.30 -2.82
C LYS A 81 -2.59 4.14 -3.79
N ILE A 82 -1.84 3.11 -3.42
CA ILE A 82 -1.61 1.91 -4.21
C ILE A 82 -2.21 0.73 -3.47
N SER A 83 -2.84 -0.19 -4.19
CA SER A 83 -3.38 -1.37 -3.53
C SER A 83 -3.34 -2.60 -4.41
N THR A 84 -3.18 -3.74 -3.76
CA THR A 84 -3.07 -5.04 -4.41
C THR A 84 -4.21 -5.96 -3.98
N GLY A 85 -4.70 -6.77 -4.91
CA GLY A 85 -5.74 -7.77 -4.66
C GLY A 85 -5.16 -9.16 -4.44
N LYS A 86 -6.05 -10.12 -4.23
CA LYS A 86 -5.72 -11.54 -4.27
C LYS A 86 -5.24 -11.91 -5.68
N TYR A 87 -4.01 -12.43 -5.79
CA TYR A 87 -3.48 -12.95 -7.04
C TYR A 87 -4.30 -14.15 -7.53
N PHE A 88 -4.29 -14.38 -8.84
CA PHE A 88 -4.97 -15.50 -9.47
C PHE A 88 -4.17 -16.01 -10.67
N ARG A 89 -4.48 -17.21 -11.16
CA ARG A 89 -3.86 -17.77 -12.37
C ARG A 89 -4.73 -17.46 -13.59
N GLU A 90 -4.08 -17.01 -14.66
CA GLU A 90 -4.67 -16.88 -15.99
C GLU A 90 -3.80 -17.67 -16.98
N GLY A 91 -4.19 -18.91 -17.26
CA GLY A 91 -3.34 -19.87 -17.98
C GLY A 91 -2.04 -20.15 -17.22
N GLU A 92 -0.91 -19.91 -17.87
CA GLU A 92 0.43 -20.07 -17.27
C GLU A 92 0.89 -18.86 -16.46
N LYS A 93 0.17 -17.72 -16.55
CA LYS A 93 0.54 -16.48 -15.88
C LYS A 93 -0.05 -16.39 -14.48
N LEU A 94 0.72 -15.81 -13.56
CA LEU A 94 0.24 -15.37 -12.26
C LEU A 94 -0.10 -13.88 -12.35
N MET A 95 -1.37 -13.55 -12.16
CA MET A 95 -1.89 -12.20 -12.30
C MET A 95 -2.09 -11.56 -10.92
N LEU A 96 -1.68 -10.29 -10.76
CA LEU A 96 -1.87 -9.50 -9.55
C LEU A 96 -2.73 -8.27 -9.86
N PRO A 97 -3.94 -8.14 -9.27
CA PRO A 97 -4.71 -6.91 -9.38
C PRO A 97 -3.98 -5.76 -8.67
N ILE A 98 -3.83 -4.63 -9.36
CA ILE A 98 -3.21 -3.41 -8.83
C ILE A 98 -4.13 -2.22 -9.12
N SER A 99 -4.43 -1.40 -8.11
CA SER A 99 -5.09 -0.10 -8.24
C SER A 99 -4.13 1.01 -7.84
N VAL A 100 -4.07 2.06 -8.65
CA VAL A 100 -3.29 3.28 -8.38
C VAL A 100 -4.24 4.48 -8.39
N THR A 101 -4.42 5.12 -7.24
CA THR A 101 -5.17 6.36 -7.09
C THR A 101 -4.20 7.51 -6.84
N CYS A 102 -4.31 8.56 -7.62
CA CYS A 102 -3.41 9.71 -7.55
C CYS A 102 -4.12 11.05 -7.79
N HIS A 103 -3.45 12.14 -7.41
CA HIS A 103 -3.94 13.49 -7.65
C HIS A 103 -3.50 13.99 -9.03
N HIS A 104 -4.46 14.28 -9.91
CA HIS A 104 -4.17 14.58 -11.32
C HIS A 104 -3.39 15.89 -11.54
N GLY A 105 -3.43 16.81 -10.56
CA GLY A 105 -2.59 18.01 -10.58
C GLY A 105 -1.09 17.77 -10.38
N LEU A 106 -0.67 16.56 -9.97
CA LEU A 106 0.74 16.18 -9.78
C LEU A 106 1.22 15.09 -10.74
N MET A 107 0.31 14.26 -11.25
CA MET A 107 0.63 13.19 -12.18
C MET A 107 -0.55 12.91 -13.11
N ASP A 108 -0.27 12.32 -14.27
CA ASP A 108 -1.27 11.93 -15.26
C ASP A 108 -1.13 10.44 -15.61
N GLY A 109 -1.91 9.99 -16.60
CA GLY A 109 -1.88 8.59 -17.05
C GLY A 109 -0.51 8.12 -17.55
N TYR A 110 0.35 9.02 -18.06
CA TYR A 110 1.70 8.67 -18.50
C TYR A 110 2.56 8.25 -17.30
N HIS A 111 2.53 9.02 -16.22
CA HIS A 111 3.31 8.72 -15.02
C HIS A 111 2.87 7.40 -14.37
N VAL A 112 1.55 7.14 -14.33
CA VAL A 112 1.02 5.87 -13.83
C VAL A 112 1.47 4.70 -14.71
N ALA A 113 1.45 4.85 -16.03
CA ALA A 113 1.95 3.82 -16.95
C ALA A 113 3.43 3.53 -16.73
N LYS A 114 4.28 4.56 -16.62
CA LYS A 114 5.71 4.42 -16.31
C LYS A 114 5.95 3.70 -14.98
N PHE A 115 5.15 3.99 -13.96
CA PHE A 115 5.23 3.28 -12.69
C PHE A 115 4.91 1.80 -12.85
N ILE A 116 3.80 1.44 -13.52
CA ILE A 116 3.42 0.04 -13.73
C ILE A 116 4.50 -0.72 -14.54
N GLU A 117 5.06 -0.11 -15.58
CA GLU A 117 6.17 -0.69 -16.35
C GLU A 117 7.42 -0.97 -15.50
N SER A 118 7.67 -0.17 -14.46
CA SER A 118 8.86 -0.32 -13.61
C SER A 118 8.75 -1.42 -12.54
N LEU A 119 7.58 -2.04 -12.37
CA LEU A 119 7.36 -3.04 -11.32
C LEU A 119 7.94 -4.43 -11.62
N ASP A 120 8.56 -4.64 -12.80
CA ASP A 120 9.12 -5.94 -13.24
C ASP A 120 8.18 -7.13 -12.95
N LEU A 121 6.88 -6.97 -13.26
CA LEU A 121 5.80 -7.94 -13.04
C LEU A 121 5.63 -8.94 -14.18
#